data_AF-A0A1F5RC09-F1
#
_entry.id   AF-A0A1F5RC09-F1
#
_cell.length_a   1.000
_cell.length_b   1.000
_cell.length_c   1.000
_cell.angle_alpha   90.00
_cell.angle_beta   90.00
_cell.angle_gamma   90.00
#
_symmetry.space_group_name_H-M   'P 1'
#
loop_
_entity.id
_entity.type
_entity.pdbx_description
1 polymer ?
#
loop_
_entity_poly.entity_id
_entity_poly.type
_entity_poly.pdbx_seq_one_letter_code
_entity_poly.pdbx_strand_id
1 'polypeptide(L)'
;MRIIKNKKRQPFFYLHFLLGLVFISFLMLAGSRLPNNRIRVIDRNNIYGGRTISISYRGDPTHGDKCLYINDLFDLKKKIKETRIFLTEPYSRRTGCYKIINYYNLPYSGGSTSRVEHFYRPEFAARKGYSRRVNYLDPGTNLVSTDLYNSDGKMIRRVIGAGDAN
;
A
#
# COMPACT_ATOMS: atom_id res chain seq x y z
N MET A 1 20.67 -14.63 -35.66
CA MET A 1 19.52 -13.72 -35.45
C MET A 1 18.77 -14.17 -34.19
N ARG A 2 19.02 -13.55 -33.02
CA ARG A 2 18.40 -13.94 -31.74
C ARG A 2 17.08 -13.19 -31.55
N ILE A 3 15.98 -13.93 -31.51
CA ILE A 3 14.65 -13.42 -31.17
C ILE A 3 14.62 -13.16 -29.66
N ILE A 4 14.73 -11.90 -29.25
CA ILE A 4 14.48 -11.49 -27.87
C ILE A 4 12.95 -11.49 -27.68
N LYS A 5 12.43 -12.54 -27.04
CA LYS A 5 11.03 -12.61 -26.61
C LYS A 5 10.78 -11.46 -25.63
N ASN A 6 10.01 -10.47 -26.09
CA ASN A 6 9.58 -9.33 -25.31
C ASN A 6 8.72 -9.81 -24.13
N LYS A 7 9.30 -9.78 -22.92
CA LYS A 7 8.67 -10.26 -21.69
C LYS A 7 7.55 -9.27 -21.34
N LYS A 8 6.30 -9.74 -21.40
CA LYS A 8 5.08 -8.94 -21.13
C LYS A 8 5.27 -8.04 -19.90
N ARG A 9 5.18 -6.73 -20.12
CA ARG A 9 5.19 -5.68 -19.10
C ARG A 9 3.96 -5.86 -18.20
N GLN A 10 4.17 -5.91 -16.89
CA GLN A 10 3.12 -5.89 -15.87
C GLN A 10 3.53 -4.86 -14.82
N PRO A 11 2.87 -3.68 -14.78
CA PRO A 11 2.59 -3.09 -13.47
C PRO A 11 1.27 -2.29 -13.36
N PHE A 12 0.27 -2.51 -14.23
CA PHE A 12 -1.04 -1.82 -14.07
C PHE A 12 -1.99 -2.48 -13.06
N PHE A 13 -1.81 -3.77 -12.77
CA PHE A 13 -2.72 -4.50 -11.88
C PHE A 13 -2.58 -4.16 -10.38
N TYR A 14 -1.45 -3.61 -9.94
CA TYR A 14 -1.21 -3.35 -8.51
C TYR A 14 -1.98 -2.15 -7.96
N LEU A 15 -2.16 -1.09 -8.76
CA LEU A 15 -2.83 0.13 -8.32
C LEU A 15 -4.34 -0.09 -8.12
N HIS A 16 -4.98 -0.85 -9.03
CA HIS A 16 -6.41 -1.18 -8.91
C HIS A 16 -6.70 -2.19 -7.79
N PHE A 17 -5.80 -3.14 -7.53
CA PHE A 17 -5.94 -4.05 -6.38
C PHE A 17 -5.85 -3.32 -5.03
N LEU A 18 -5.00 -2.29 -4.93
CA LEU A 18 -4.84 -1.46 -3.72
C LEU A 18 -6.01 -0.52 -3.46
N LEU A 19 -6.55 0.13 -4.50
CA LEU A 19 -7.77 0.94 -4.39
C LEU A 19 -8.97 0.09 -3.97
N GLY A 20 -9.06 -1.16 -4.48
CA GLY A 20 -10.10 -2.11 -4.10
C GLY A 20 -10.08 -2.49 -2.61
N LEU A 21 -8.91 -2.76 -2.04
CA LEU A 21 -8.78 -3.09 -0.60
C LEU A 21 -9.21 -1.93 0.31
N VAL A 22 -8.91 -0.68 -0.07
CA VAL A 22 -9.28 0.53 0.68
C VAL A 22 -10.79 0.78 0.61
N PHE A 23 -11.40 0.56 -0.56
CA PHE A 23 -12.85 0.70 -0.75
C PHE A 23 -13.64 -0.31 0.10
N ILE A 24 -13.09 -1.52 0.24
CA ILE A 24 -13.64 -2.58 1.09
C ILE A 24 -13.56 -2.17 2.57
N SER A 25 -12.45 -1.60 3.06
CA SER A 25 -12.35 -1.08 4.45
C SER A 25 -13.43 -0.04 4.76
N PHE A 26 -13.74 0.85 3.80
CA PHE A 26 -14.79 1.85 3.94
C PHE A 26 -16.20 1.22 3.96
N LEU A 27 -16.45 0.20 3.12
CA LEU A 27 -17.70 -0.58 3.14
C LEU A 27 -17.87 -1.41 4.43
N MET A 28 -16.79 -1.89 5.06
CA MET A 28 -16.85 -2.65 6.31
C MET A 28 -17.38 -1.82 7.50
N LEU A 29 -17.20 -0.49 7.48
CA LEU A 29 -17.80 0.40 8.48
C LEU A 29 -19.32 0.55 8.31
N ALA A 30 -19.86 0.19 7.14
CA ALA A 30 -21.28 0.33 6.79
C ALA A 30 -22.14 -0.93 7.06
N GLY A 31 -21.58 -2.00 7.66
CA GLY A 31 -22.41 -3.02 8.33
C GLY A 31 -22.51 -4.41 7.69
N SER A 32 -21.63 -4.82 6.78
CA SER A 32 -21.59 -6.22 6.31
C SER A 32 -20.81 -7.12 7.28
N ARG A 33 -21.48 -8.14 7.82
CA ARG A 33 -20.85 -9.23 8.60
C ARG A 33 -19.96 -10.05 7.70
N LEU A 34 -18.64 -9.88 7.83
CA LEU A 34 -17.68 -10.78 7.22
C LEU A 34 -17.46 -12.05 8.05
N PRO A 35 -17.08 -13.18 7.42
CA PRO A 35 -16.60 -14.35 8.13
C PRO A 35 -15.27 -14.03 8.83
N ASN A 36 -15.24 -14.15 10.15
CA ASN A 36 -14.05 -14.20 11.03
C ASN A 36 -13.01 -13.06 11.01
N ASN A 37 -13.19 -11.99 10.22
CA ASN A 37 -12.26 -10.86 10.24
C ASN A 37 -12.35 -10.12 11.60
N ARG A 38 -11.26 -10.17 12.36
CA ARG A 38 -11.16 -9.53 13.68
C ARG A 38 -10.82 -8.06 13.50
N ILE A 39 -11.83 -7.20 13.66
CA ILE A 39 -11.66 -5.74 13.72
C ILE A 39 -11.39 -5.34 15.17
N ARG A 40 -10.32 -4.58 15.42
CA ARG A 40 -9.95 -4.13 16.78
C ARG A 40 -9.38 -2.71 16.74
N VAL A 41 -9.69 -1.93 17.77
CA VAL A 41 -8.95 -0.68 18.03
C VAL A 41 -7.63 -1.07 18.69
N ILE A 42 -6.51 -0.73 18.06
CA ILE A 42 -5.16 -1.08 18.55
C ILE A 42 -4.40 0.12 19.14
N ASP A 43 -4.90 1.33 18.89
CA ASP A 43 -4.39 2.57 19.46
C ASP A 43 -5.52 3.60 19.49
N ARG A 44 -5.61 4.41 20.56
CA ARG A 44 -6.61 5.46 20.73
C ARG A 44 -6.05 6.87 20.53
N ASN A 45 -4.73 7.01 20.44
CA ASN A 45 -4.05 8.30 20.29
C ASN A 45 -2.79 8.14 19.40
N ASN A 46 -3.03 7.89 18.11
CA ASN A 46 -1.99 7.70 17.12
C ASN A 46 -1.28 9.03 16.78
N ILE A 47 -0.33 8.97 15.85
CA ILE A 47 0.45 10.14 15.39
C ILE A 47 -0.40 11.29 14.79
N TYR A 48 -1.67 11.05 14.48
CA TYR A 48 -2.63 12.05 13.98
C TYR A 48 -3.64 12.48 15.07
N GLY A 49 -3.41 12.09 16.32
CA GLY A 49 -4.26 12.37 17.48
C GLY A 49 -5.57 11.56 17.55
N GLY A 50 -5.85 10.71 16.55
CA GLY A 50 -7.04 9.88 16.52
C GLY A 50 -6.76 8.42 16.86
N ARG A 51 -7.64 7.51 16.42
CA ARG A 51 -7.52 6.08 16.70
C ARG A 51 -6.92 5.30 15.54
N THR A 52 -6.33 4.16 15.83
CA THR A 52 -5.92 3.16 14.83
C THR A 52 -6.81 1.94 14.93
N ILE A 53 -7.43 1.55 13.81
CA ILE A 53 -8.22 0.32 13.69
C ILE A 53 -7.39 -0.70 12.91
N SER A 54 -7.32 -1.92 13.42
CA SER A 54 -6.71 -3.06 12.73
C SER A 54 -7.79 -4.03 12.27
N ILE A 55 -7.68 -4.49 11.03
CA ILE A 55 -8.55 -5.48 10.40
C ILE A 55 -7.67 -6.67 10.01
N SER A 56 -7.89 -7.82 10.64
CA SER A 56 -7.22 -9.08 10.28
C SER A 56 -8.03 -9.82 9.22
N TYR A 57 -7.36 -10.27 8.16
CA TYR A 57 -7.96 -11.07 7.07
C TYR A 57 -7.66 -12.57 7.20
N ARG A 58 -7.16 -13.01 8.36
CA ARG A 58 -6.90 -14.43 8.62
C ARG A 58 -8.19 -15.24 8.49
N GLY A 59 -8.20 -16.17 7.54
CA GLY A 59 -9.35 -17.04 7.26
C GLY A 59 -10.34 -16.46 6.24
N ASP A 60 -10.09 -15.26 5.72
CA ASP A 60 -10.83 -14.70 4.58
C ASP A 60 -10.39 -15.41 3.29
N PRO A 61 -11.28 -16.13 2.59
CA PRO A 61 -10.92 -16.86 1.37
C PRO A 61 -10.62 -15.93 0.18
N THR A 62 -11.05 -14.67 0.23
CA THR A 62 -10.87 -13.69 -0.85
C THR A 62 -9.56 -12.92 -0.73
N HIS A 63 -9.12 -12.65 0.51
CA HIS A 63 -7.98 -11.76 0.77
C HIS A 63 -6.91 -12.35 1.68
N GLY A 64 -7.22 -13.39 2.45
CA GLY A 64 -6.34 -13.94 3.49
C GLY A 64 -5.08 -14.61 2.95
N ASP A 65 -5.02 -14.92 1.66
CA ASP A 65 -3.80 -15.38 0.98
C ASP A 65 -2.86 -14.21 0.62
N LYS A 66 -3.35 -12.96 0.57
CA LYS A 66 -2.61 -11.77 0.14
C LYS A 66 -2.28 -10.83 1.29
N CYS A 67 -3.27 -10.53 2.13
CA CYS A 67 -3.19 -9.57 3.21
C CYS A 67 -3.31 -10.28 4.57
N LEU A 68 -2.39 -9.97 5.48
CA LEU A 68 -2.44 -10.46 6.85
C LEU A 68 -3.35 -9.57 7.71
N TYR A 69 -3.05 -8.27 7.72
CA TYR A 69 -3.89 -7.25 8.35
C TYR A 69 -3.69 -5.87 7.71
N ILE A 70 -4.70 -5.02 7.89
CA ILE A 70 -4.69 -3.60 7.52
C ILE A 70 -4.82 -2.78 8.79
N ASN A 71 -4.02 -1.73 8.93
CA ASN A 71 -4.16 -0.74 9.99
C ASN A 71 -4.54 0.61 9.38
N ASP A 72 -5.74 1.08 9.69
CA ASP A 72 -6.23 2.40 9.29
C ASP A 72 -6.05 3.39 10.45
N LEU A 73 -5.29 4.45 10.21
CA LEU A 73 -5.02 5.52 11.15
C LEU A 73 -5.95 6.69 10.86
N PHE A 74 -6.80 7.00 11.83
CA PHE A 74 -7.75 8.10 11.77
C PHE A 74 -7.20 9.32 12.50
N ASP A 75 -7.57 10.51 12.04
CA ASP A 75 -7.43 11.76 12.81
C ASP A 75 -8.57 11.94 13.83
N LEU A 76 -8.51 13.02 14.61
CA LEU A 76 -9.56 13.41 15.56
C LEU A 76 -10.95 13.62 14.92
N LYS A 77 -10.98 13.96 13.63
CA LYS A 77 -12.22 14.17 12.85
C LYS A 77 -12.72 12.85 12.24
N LYS A 78 -12.18 11.70 12.65
CA LYS A 78 -12.50 10.35 12.16
C LYS A 78 -12.26 10.19 10.65
N LYS A 79 -11.31 10.94 10.09
CA LYS A 79 -10.89 10.79 8.70
C LYS A 79 -9.62 9.95 8.62
N ILE A 80 -9.56 9.04 7.64
CA ILE A 80 -8.36 8.21 7.42
C ILE A 80 -7.23 9.09 6.88
N LYS A 81 -6.08 9.06 7.54
CA LYS A 81 -4.86 9.78 7.12
C LYS A 81 -3.80 8.85 6.56
N GLU A 82 -3.77 7.61 7.04
CA GLU A 82 -2.81 6.60 6.63
C GLU A 82 -3.43 5.20 6.70
N THR A 83 -3.17 4.36 5.69
CA THR A 83 -3.52 2.94 5.69
C THR A 83 -2.25 2.12 5.52
N ARG A 84 -1.95 1.25 6.49
CA ARG A 84 -0.81 0.33 6.45
C ARG A 84 -1.31 -1.07 6.14
N ILE A 85 -0.87 -1.63 5.02
CA ILE A 85 -1.22 -2.97 4.56
C ILE A 85 -0.02 -3.88 4.78
N PHE A 86 -0.21 -4.95 5.54
CA PHE A 86 0.81 -5.97 5.79
C PHE A 86 0.44 -7.22 5.00
N LEU A 87 1.38 -7.67 4.17
CA LEU A 87 1.15 -8.77 3.24
C LEU A 87 1.59 -10.09 3.85
N THR A 88 0.96 -11.18 3.42
CA THR A 88 1.31 -12.53 3.90
C THR A 88 2.71 -12.92 3.42
N GLU A 89 3.33 -13.88 4.11
CA GLU A 89 4.62 -14.43 3.71
C GLU A 89 4.60 -14.99 2.27
N PRO A 90 3.64 -15.84 1.86
CA PRO A 90 3.59 -16.35 0.49
C PRO A 90 3.40 -15.24 -0.54
N TYR A 91 2.53 -14.26 -0.27
CA TYR A 91 2.29 -13.16 -1.21
C TYR A 91 3.51 -12.27 -1.35
N SER A 92 4.13 -11.88 -0.23
CA SER A 92 5.32 -11.03 -0.22
C SER A 92 6.54 -11.68 -0.85
N ARG A 93 6.70 -13.01 -0.77
CA ARG A 93 7.75 -13.73 -1.53
C ARG A 93 7.57 -13.62 -3.04
N ARG A 94 6.32 -13.68 -3.52
CA ARG A 94 6.00 -13.55 -4.96
C ARG A 94 6.17 -12.13 -5.47
N THR A 95 5.70 -11.14 -4.72
CA THR A 95 5.69 -9.72 -5.16
C THR A 95 6.97 -8.98 -4.79
N GLY A 96 7.73 -9.51 -3.82
CA GLY A 96 8.87 -8.85 -3.20
C GLY A 96 8.49 -7.81 -2.15
N CYS A 97 7.21 -7.43 -2.04
CA CYS A 97 6.72 -6.38 -1.14
C CYS A 97 6.07 -7.01 0.08
N TYR A 98 6.44 -6.58 1.30
CA TYR A 98 5.85 -7.11 2.53
C TYR A 98 4.95 -6.09 3.25
N LYS A 99 5.10 -4.81 2.94
CA LYS A 99 4.33 -3.73 3.56
C LYS A 99 4.09 -2.60 2.56
N ILE A 100 2.88 -2.08 2.57
CA ILE A 100 2.46 -0.93 1.76
C ILE A 100 1.83 0.11 2.67
N ILE A 101 2.11 1.39 2.45
CA ILE A 101 1.49 2.49 3.18
C ILE A 101 0.88 3.48 2.20
N ASN A 102 -0.42 3.73 2.33
CA ASN A 102 -1.11 4.80 1.61
C ASN A 102 -1.29 6.00 2.53
N TYR A 103 -0.98 7.19 2.03
CA TYR A 103 -1.23 8.46 2.72
C TYR A 103 -2.32 9.23 1.97
N TYR A 104 -3.24 9.81 2.73
CA TYR A 104 -4.41 10.50 2.18
C TYR A 104 -4.34 11.99 2.52
N ASN A 105 -4.43 12.82 1.48
CA ASN A 105 -4.55 14.26 1.65
C ASN A 105 -6.02 14.65 1.56
N LEU A 106 -6.53 15.36 2.57
CA LEU A 106 -7.94 15.69 2.70
C LEU A 106 -8.07 17.21 2.73
N PRO A 107 -8.61 17.79 1.65
CA PRO A 107 -9.83 18.58 1.85
C PRO A 107 -11.01 18.13 0.96
N TYR A 108 -10.80 17.32 -0.08
CA TYR A 108 -11.85 16.97 -1.03
C TYR A 108 -12.68 15.75 -0.60
N SER A 109 -13.99 15.81 -0.83
CA SER A 109 -14.94 14.72 -0.62
C SER A 109 -14.50 13.48 -1.41
N GLY A 110 -13.96 12.48 -0.71
CA GLY A 110 -13.50 11.22 -1.31
C GLY A 110 -12.03 10.85 -1.06
N GLY A 111 -11.20 11.79 -0.58
CA GLY A 111 -9.81 11.55 -0.17
C GLY A 111 -8.90 10.95 -1.24
N SER A 112 -8.18 11.78 -1.99
CA SER A 112 -7.18 11.28 -2.93
C SER A 112 -5.94 10.76 -2.18
N THR A 113 -5.43 9.63 -2.64
CA THR A 113 -4.14 9.11 -2.18
C THR A 113 -3.06 10.05 -2.70
N SER A 114 -2.29 10.67 -1.82
CA SER A 114 -1.22 11.61 -2.21
C SER A 114 0.14 10.93 -2.28
N ARG A 115 0.33 9.83 -1.54
CA ARG A 115 1.60 9.12 -1.48
C ARG A 115 1.40 7.64 -1.18
N VAL A 116 2.17 6.79 -1.85
CA VAL A 116 2.19 5.34 -1.61
C VAL A 116 3.61 4.86 -1.38
N GLU A 117 3.88 4.25 -0.24
CA GLU A 117 5.18 3.65 0.08
C GLU A 117 5.11 2.13 -0.01
N HIS A 118 6.08 1.53 -0.71
CA HIS A 118 6.26 0.09 -0.80
C HIS A 118 7.57 -0.29 -0.11
N PHE A 119 7.51 -1.28 0.76
CA PHE A 119 8.67 -1.82 1.48
C PHE A 119 8.95 -3.24 0.98
N TYR A 120 10.17 -3.46 0.52
CA TYR A 120 10.59 -4.68 -0.15
C TYR A 120 11.46 -5.56 0.74
N ARG A 121 11.31 -6.87 0.56
CA ARG A 121 12.10 -7.88 1.26
C ARG A 121 13.58 -7.78 0.86
N PRO A 122 14.53 -8.19 1.72
CA PRO A 122 15.96 -8.12 1.43
C PRO A 122 16.35 -8.79 0.11
N GLU A 123 15.76 -9.94 -0.23
CA GLU A 123 16.10 -10.68 -1.45
C GLU A 123 15.61 -9.96 -2.73
N PHE A 124 14.54 -9.18 -2.61
CA PHE A 124 14.08 -8.30 -3.68
C PHE A 124 14.94 -7.04 -3.77
N ALA A 125 15.24 -6.45 -2.62
CA ALA A 125 16.07 -5.24 -2.52
C ALA A 125 17.47 -5.45 -3.09
N ALA A 126 18.11 -6.58 -2.78
CA ALA A 126 19.43 -6.94 -3.32
C ALA A 126 19.43 -7.03 -4.86
N ARG A 127 18.33 -7.50 -5.47
CA ARG A 127 18.20 -7.60 -6.93
C ARG A 127 17.84 -6.28 -7.61
N LYS A 128 17.11 -5.41 -6.92
CA LYS A 128 16.61 -4.14 -7.48
C LYS A 128 17.45 -2.92 -7.13
N GLY A 129 18.32 -3.03 -6.12
CA GLY A 129 19.16 -1.92 -5.64
C GLY A 129 18.42 -0.94 -4.71
N TYR A 130 17.17 -1.20 -4.32
CA TYR A 130 16.40 -0.37 -3.38
C TYR A 130 15.53 -1.22 -2.46
N SER A 131 15.35 -0.80 -1.22
CA SER A 131 14.52 -1.46 -0.21
C SER A 131 13.14 -0.83 -0.07
N ARG A 132 13.00 0.44 -0.46
CA ARG A 132 11.76 1.20 -0.38
C ARG A 132 11.54 2.05 -1.62
N ARG A 133 10.29 2.08 -2.08
CA ARG A 133 9.81 2.93 -3.17
C ARG A 133 8.69 3.82 -2.69
N VAL A 134 8.76 5.11 -2.94
CA VAL A 134 7.75 6.10 -2.56
C VAL A 134 7.22 6.76 -3.82
N ASN A 135 5.94 6.54 -4.11
CA ASN A 135 5.25 7.14 -5.24
C ASN A 135 4.49 8.37 -4.74
N TYR A 136 4.68 9.52 -5.38
CA TYR A 136 3.93 10.75 -5.13
C TYR A 136 2.88 10.92 -6.22
N LEU A 137 1.66 11.22 -5.80
CA LEU A 137 0.50 11.30 -6.69
C LEU A 137 -0.08 12.72 -6.67
N ASP A 138 -0.57 13.17 -7.81
CA ASP A 138 -1.34 14.42 -7.91
C ASP A 138 -2.76 14.23 -7.32
N PRO A 139 -3.56 15.29 -7.18
CA PRO A 139 -4.94 15.17 -6.69
C PRO A 139 -5.83 14.25 -7.54
N GLY A 140 -5.52 14.07 -8.84
CA GLY A 140 -6.16 13.14 -9.76
C GLY A 140 -5.63 11.71 -9.69
N THR A 141 -4.77 11.41 -8.70
CA THR A 141 -4.11 10.11 -8.46
C THR A 141 -3.12 9.69 -9.55
N ASN A 142 -2.68 10.61 -10.40
CA ASN A 142 -1.65 10.35 -11.40
C ASN A 142 -0.27 10.37 -10.76
N LEU A 143 0.63 9.51 -11.22
CA LEU A 143 2.01 9.46 -10.73
C LEU A 143 2.79 10.71 -11.14
N VAL A 144 3.23 11.49 -10.14
CA VAL A 144 4.05 12.70 -10.32
C VAL A 144 5.53 12.36 -10.24
N SER A 145 5.91 11.54 -9.26
CA SER A 145 7.30 11.13 -9.08
C SER A 145 7.42 9.85 -8.26
N THR A 146 8.59 9.23 -8.37
CA THR A 146 8.97 8.04 -7.59
C THR A 146 10.35 8.25 -6.96
N ASP A 147 10.42 8.10 -5.65
CA ASP A 147 11.69 8.08 -4.92
C ASP A 147 12.06 6.65 -4.52
N LEU A 148 13.31 6.28 -4.75
CA LEU A 148 13.89 4.99 -4.38
C LEU A 148 14.88 5.21 -3.24
N TYR A 149 14.80 4.35 -2.23
CA TYR A 149 15.62 4.41 -1.03
C TYR A 149 16.37 3.10 -0.82
N ASN A 150 17.60 3.18 -0.30
CA ASN A 150 18.37 2.01 0.12
C ASN A 150 17.90 1.50 1.49
N SER A 151 18.51 0.40 1.96
CA SER A 151 18.24 -0.20 3.28
C SER A 151 18.42 0.76 4.45
N ASP A 152 19.33 1.73 4.34
CA ASP A 152 19.63 2.71 5.38
C ASP A 152 18.65 3.89 5.38
N GLY A 153 17.66 3.87 4.48
CA GLY A 153 16.67 4.93 4.34
C GLY A 153 17.19 6.17 3.60
N LYS A 154 18.38 6.12 2.99
CA LYS A 154 18.91 7.17 2.14
C LYS A 154 18.25 7.11 0.76
N MET A 155 17.77 8.24 0.28
CA MET A 155 17.27 8.34 -1.10
C MET A 155 18.44 8.17 -2.07
N ILE A 156 18.29 7.23 -3.01
CA ILE A 156 19.34 6.92 -4.01
C ILE A 156 18.96 7.41 -5.40
N ARG A 157 17.67 7.54 -5.70
CA ARG A 157 17.19 7.99 -7.02
C ARG A 157 15.80 8.59 -6.90
N ARG A 158 15.55 9.67 -7.64
CA ARG A 158 14.22 10.21 -7.92
C ARG A 158 13.94 10.09 -9.42
N VAL A 159 12.75 9.66 -9.77
CA VAL A 159 12.24 9.60 -11.14
C VAL A 159 11.02 10.53 -11.24
N ILE A 160 11.01 11.43 -12.21
CA ILE A 160 9.93 12.41 -12.40
C ILE A 160 9.04 11.98 -13.56
N GLY A 161 7.72 12.15 -13.38
CA GLY A 161 6.68 11.72 -14.32
C GLY A 161 6.41 10.22 -14.25
N ALA A 162 5.56 9.73 -15.16
CA ALA A 162 5.24 8.31 -15.30
C ALA A 162 6.38 7.47 -15.91
N GLY A 163 7.60 8.03 -16.02
CA GLY A 163 8.75 7.37 -16.63
C GLY A 163 9.15 6.12 -15.86
N ASP A 164 9.19 4.99 -16.56
CA ASP A 164 9.53 3.67 -16.03
C ASP A 164 10.87 3.73 -15.28
N ALA A 165 10.82 3.56 -13.95
CA ALA A 165 11.98 3.21 -13.16
C ALA A 165 12.39 1.77 -13.50
N ASN A 166 13.10 1.61 -14.62
CA ASN A 166 13.82 0.38 -14.98
C ASN A 166 14.92 0.09 -13.96
#